data_AF-A0A1Q7TUJ8-F1
#
_entry.id   AF-A0A1Q7TUJ8-F1
#
_cell.length_a   1.000
_cell.length_b   1.000
_cell.length_c   1.000
_cell.angle_alpha   90.00
_cell.angle_beta   90.00
_cell.angle_gamma   90.00
#
_symmetry.space_group_name_H-M   'P 1'
#
loop_
_entity.id
_entity.type
_entity.pdbx_description
1 polymer ?
#
loop_
_entity_poly.entity_id
_entity_poly.type
_entity_poly.pdbx_seq_one_letter_code
_entity_poly.pdbx_strand_id
1 'polypeptide(L)'
;MGNAITFGLDRHSVYLWTLPMFHCNGWTYPWAITAVAGTHVCLRRVEPAPIFAAIAEHKVTHLCGAPIVDRELWAVDLMRLAR
;
A
#
# COMPACT_ATOMS: atom_id res chain seq x y z
N MET A 1 9.66 -13.56 -5.82
CA MET A 1 10.70 -12.78 -5.10
C MET A 1 11.24 -11.56 -5.85
N GLY A 2 11.05 -11.42 -7.18
CA GLY A 2 11.50 -10.21 -7.90
C GLY A 2 11.04 -8.90 -7.26
N ASN A 3 9.78 -8.81 -6.83
CA ASN A 3 9.27 -7.61 -6.15
C ASN A 3 10.04 -7.23 -4.87
N ALA A 4 10.52 -8.20 -4.09
CA ALA A 4 11.30 -7.90 -2.89
C ALA A 4 12.60 -7.17 -3.25
N ILE A 5 13.27 -7.61 -4.32
CA ILE A 5 14.52 -7.01 -4.79
C ILE A 5 14.24 -5.67 -5.48
N THR A 6 13.30 -5.66 -6.44
CA THR A 6 12.98 -4.48 -7.25
C THR A 6 12.51 -3.30 -6.41
N PHE A 7 11.73 -3.55 -5.36
CA PHE A 7 11.19 -2.50 -4.49
C PHE A 7 11.97 -2.33 -3.18
N GLY A 8 13.12 -3.00 -3.02
CA GLY A 8 13.95 -2.85 -1.83
C GLY A 8 13.24 -3.24 -0.53
N LEU A 9 12.39 -4.26 -0.57
CA LEU A 9 11.64 -4.70 0.60
C LEU A 9 12.59 -5.38 1.61
N ASP A 10 12.38 -5.05 2.88
CA ASP A 10 13.15 -5.56 4.01
C ASP A 10 12.26 -5.81 5.23
N ARG A 11 12.87 -6.20 6.35
CA ARG A 11 12.16 -6.47 7.63
C ARG A 11 11.50 -5.24 8.26
N HIS A 12 11.80 -4.04 7.79
CA HIS A 12 11.21 -2.78 8.28
C HIS A 12 10.12 -2.27 7.35
N SER A 13 9.89 -2.94 6.22
CA SER A 13 8.89 -2.55 5.24
C SER A 13 7.47 -2.73 5.80
N VAL A 14 6.70 -1.65 5.78
CA VAL A 14 5.26 -1.60 6.08
C VAL A 14 4.51 -1.37 4.78
N TYR A 15 3.75 -2.37 4.32
CA TYR A 15 3.04 -2.36 3.05
C TYR A 15 1.52 -2.21 3.24
N LEU A 16 0.95 -1.17 2.65
CA LEU A 16 -0.50 -0.91 2.68
C LEU A 16 -1.21 -1.56 1.50
N TRP A 17 -2.23 -2.36 1.79
CA TRP A 17 -3.04 -3.04 0.78
C TRP A 17 -4.17 -2.14 0.26
N THR A 18 -3.93 -1.53 -0.90
CA THR A 18 -4.93 -0.79 -1.70
C THR A 18 -5.44 -1.57 -2.92
N LEU A 19 -4.94 -2.78 -3.13
CA LEU A 19 -5.36 -3.71 -4.18
C LEU A 19 -5.81 -5.04 -3.55
N PRO A 20 -6.85 -5.71 -4.09
CA PRO A 20 -7.25 -7.01 -3.56
C PRO A 20 -6.14 -8.04 -3.75
N MET A 21 -5.76 -8.73 -2.67
CA MET A 21 -4.63 -9.67 -2.66
C MET A 21 -4.77 -10.84 -3.65
N PHE A 22 -6.00 -11.20 -4.04
CA PHE A 22 -6.25 -12.28 -4.99
C PHE A 22 -5.75 -11.98 -6.42
N HIS A 23 -5.68 -10.70 -6.83
CA HIS A 23 -5.06 -10.32 -8.11
C HIS A 23 -3.54 -10.53 -8.10
N CYS A 24 -2.96 -10.61 -6.90
CA CYS A 24 -1.53 -10.72 -6.66
C CYS A 24 -1.13 -12.11 -6.14
N ASN A 25 -2.02 -13.11 -6.20
CA ASN A 25 -1.81 -14.44 -5.58
C ASN A 25 -0.73 -15.33 -6.25
N GLY A 26 0.09 -14.78 -7.16
CA GLY A 26 1.39 -15.37 -7.51
C GLY A 26 2.47 -14.99 -6.48
N TRP A 27 3.74 -15.37 -6.70
CA TRP A 27 4.92 -15.01 -5.87
C TRP A 27 5.28 -13.50 -5.87
N THR A 28 4.27 -12.62 -5.84
CA THR A 28 4.32 -11.16 -5.92
C THR A 28 4.40 -10.55 -4.50
N TYR A 29 3.71 -9.44 -4.22
CA TYR A 29 3.76 -8.71 -2.96
C TYR A 29 3.34 -9.49 -1.70
N PRO A 30 2.27 -10.32 -1.69
CA PRO A 30 1.88 -11.01 -0.46
C PRO A 30 3.02 -11.87 0.08
N TRP A 31 3.62 -12.67 -0.81
CA TRP A 31 4.75 -13.52 -0.48
C TRP A 31 6.05 -12.76 -0.31
N ALA A 32 6.29 -11.70 -1.09
CA ALA A 32 7.51 -10.90 -0.96
C ALA A 32 7.60 -10.21 0.40
N ILE A 33 6.52 -9.57 0.86
CA ILE A 33 6.46 -8.92 2.18
C ILE A 33 6.59 -9.98 3.29
N THR A 34 5.88 -11.11 3.17
CA THR A 34 6.01 -12.21 4.14
C THR A 34 7.45 -12.75 4.19
N ALA A 35 8.10 -12.95 3.03
CA ALA A 35 9.44 -13.53 2.94
C ALA A 35 10.51 -12.65 3.59
N VAL A 36 10.35 -11.32 3.57
CA VAL A 36 11.27 -10.39 4.25
C VAL A 36 10.87 -10.10 5.69
N ALA A 37 9.82 -10.77 6.21
CA ALA A 37 9.21 -10.51 7.51
C ALA A 37 8.72 -9.06 7.69
N GLY A 38 8.23 -8.45 6.62
CA GLY A 38 7.61 -7.12 6.64
C GLY A 38 6.19 -7.12 7.21
N THR A 39 5.64 -5.92 7.38
CA THR A 39 4.31 -5.70 7.95
C THR A 39 3.25 -5.52 6.86
N HIS A 40 2.14 -6.25 6.98
CA HIS A 40 0.96 -6.06 6.15
C HIS A 40 -0.07 -5.16 6.85
N VAL A 41 -0.45 -4.06 6.20
CA VAL A 41 -1.55 -3.19 6.64
C VAL A 41 -2.73 -3.39 5.73
N CYS A 42 -3.79 -4.02 6.23
CA CYS A 42 -4.98 -4.35 5.46
C CYS A 42 -6.12 -3.36 5.74
N LEU A 43 -6.76 -2.86 4.69
CA LEU A 43 -7.96 -2.04 4.80
C LEU A 43 -9.20 -2.89 4.57
N ARG A 44 -10.28 -2.58 5.30
CA ARG A 44 -11.60 -3.20 5.05
C ARG A 44 -12.18 -2.77 3.71
N ARG A 45 -11.95 -1.51 3.32
CA ARG A 45 -12.38 -0.89 2.07
C ARG A 45 -11.30 0.09 1.60
N VAL A 46 -11.09 0.16 0.29
CA VAL A 46 -10.12 1.06 -0.34
C VAL A 46 -10.77 2.41 -0.56
N GLU A 47 -10.64 3.30 0.43
CA GLU A 47 -11.23 4.65 0.43
C GLU A 47 -10.18 5.68 0.87
N PRO A 48 -10.23 6.93 0.37
CA PRO A 48 -9.17 7.91 0.62
C PRO A 48 -8.89 8.19 2.10
N ALA A 49 -9.94 8.40 2.91
CA ALA A 49 -9.76 8.76 4.32
C ALA A 49 -9.08 7.63 5.13
N PRO A 50 -9.52 6.36 5.07
CA PRO A 50 -8.79 5.24 5.67
C PRO A 50 -7.37 5.06 5.17
N ILE A 51 -7.10 5.31 3.88
CA ILE A 51 -5.75 5.22 3.31
C ILE A 51 -4.83 6.25 3.97
N PHE A 52 -5.21 7.53 3.98
CA PHE A 52 -4.39 8.57 4.60
C PHE A 52 -4.19 8.35 6.11
N ALA A 53 -5.23 7.90 6.81
CA ALA A 53 -5.13 7.56 8.23
C ALA A 53 -4.12 6.43 8.46
N ALA A 54 -4.24 5.32 7.71
CA ALA A 54 -3.35 4.18 7.81
C ALA A 54 -1.89 4.52 7.48
N ILE A 55 -1.66 5.40 6.49
CA ILE A 55 -0.31 5.88 6.16
C ILE A 55 0.33 6.58 7.36
N ALA A 56 -0.41 7.52 7.99
CA ALA A 56 0.10 8.30 9.11
C ALA A 56 0.27 7.46 10.39
N GLU A 57 -0.70 6.59 10.68
CA GLU A 57 -0.74 5.75 11.88
C GLU A 57 0.34 4.66 11.84
N HIS A 58 0.43 3.90 10.75
CA HIS A 58 1.30 2.74 10.66
C HIS A 58 2.67 3.02 10.05
N LYS A 59 2.95 4.27 9.66
CA LYS A 59 4.20 4.67 8.98
C LYS A 59 4.43 3.84 7.72
N VAL A 60 3.42 3.80 6.86
CA VAL A 60 3.47 3.03 5.60
C VAL A 60 4.67 3.47 4.77
N THR A 61 5.41 2.47 4.29
CA THR A 61 6.63 2.67 3.48
C THR A 61 6.39 2.33 2.00
N HIS A 62 5.48 1.40 1.72
CA HIS A 62 5.22 0.88 0.39
C HIS A 62 3.72 0.70 0.18
N LEU A 63 3.24 0.96 -1.02
CA LEU A 63 1.90 0.59 -1.50
C LEU A 63 1.92 0.46 -3.02
N CYS A 64 0.94 -0.21 -3.58
CA CYS A 64 0.65 -0.15 -5.02
C CYS A 64 -0.83 0.19 -5.21
N GLY A 65 -1.10 1.25 -5.97
CA GLY A 65 -2.44 1.66 -6.35
C GLY A 65 -2.79 1.22 -7.77
N ALA A 66 -4.06 0.92 -8.01
CA ALA A 66 -4.58 0.99 -9.37
C ALA A 66 -4.69 2.48 -9.76
N PRO A 67 -4.60 2.84 -11.05
CA PRO A 67 -4.71 4.24 -11.48
C PRO A 67 -5.95 4.98 -10.98
N ILE A 68 -7.05 4.25 -10.73
CA ILE A 68 -8.26 4.83 -10.13
C ILE A 68 -8.06 5.22 -8.67
N VAL A 69 -7.34 4.41 -7.88
CA VAL A 69 -7.04 4.71 -6.48
C VAL A 69 -6.20 5.97 -6.38
N ASP A 70 -5.15 6.07 -7.21
CA ASP A 70 -4.25 7.23 -7.21
C ASP A 70 -5.00 8.52 -7.59
N ARG A 71 -5.94 8.44 -8.55
CA ARG A 71 -6.80 9.57 -8.91
C ARG A 71 -7.67 10.04 -7.74
N GLU A 72 -8.30 9.12 -7.01
CA GLU A 72 -9.13 9.48 -5.86
C GLU A 72 -8.30 10.12 -4.73
N LEU A 73 -7.09 9.61 -4.49
CA LEU A 73 -6.18 10.18 -3.49
C LEU A 73 -5.72 11.59 -3.87
N TRP A 74 -5.33 11.79 -5.13
CA TRP A 74 -4.95 13.10 -5.68
C TRP A 74 -6.06 14.15 -5.50
N ALA A 75 -7.31 13.77 -5.82
CA ALA A 75 -8.44 14.68 -5.73
C ALA A 75 -8.66 15.15 -4.29
N VAL A 76 -8.54 14.24 -3.31
CA VAL A 76 -8.68 14.56 -1.89
C VAL A 76 -7.51 15.41 -1.39
N ASP A 77 -6.28 15.12 -1.81
CA ASP A 77 -5.10 15.87 -1.39
C ASP A 77 -5.11 17.32 -1.91
N LEU A 78 -5.52 17.53 -3.17
CA LEU A 78 -5.79 18.87 -3.68
C LEU A 78 -6.80 19.65 -2.82
N MET A 79 -7.91 19.01 -2.45
CA MET A 79 -8.92 19.66 -1.60
C MET A 79 -8.38 19.94 -0.19
N ARG A 80 -7.35 19.24 0.28
CA ARG A 80 -6.68 19.54 1.55
C ARG A 80 -5.72 20.73 1.41
N LEU A 81 -4.99 20.82 0.31
CA LEU A 81 -4.04 21.91 0.04
C LEU A 81 -4.72 23.23 -0.36
N ALA A 82 -5.94 23.18 -0.90
CA ALA A 82 -6.73 24.36 -1.28
C ALA A 82 -7.48 25.01 -0.10
N ARG A 83 -7.25 24.55 1.14
CA ARG A 83 -7.78 25.12 2.38
C ARG A 83 -6.66 25.73 3.20
#